data_AF-A0A954BAP1-F1
#
_entry.id   AF-A0A954BAP1-F1
#
_cell.length_a   1.000
_cell.length_b   1.000
_cell.length_c   1.000
_cell.angle_alpha   90.00
_cell.angle_beta   90.00
_cell.angle_gamma   90.00
#
_symmetry.space_group_name_H-M   'P 1'
#
loop_
_entity.id
_entity.type
_entity.pdbx_description
1 polymer ?
#
loop_
_entity_poly.entity_id
_entity_poly.type
_entity_poly.pdbx_seq_one_letter_code
_entity_poly.pdbx_strand_id
1 'polypeptide(L)'
;MAALWRNVYVALGLGLIASETLIVGGNPVLGSLMSAERSVQVLTDAGNARVLVFCLLIGALIVFMRESGGVDATVGLLDRKGLTSTPRRAGLAPAIAGTLIFVETNVSLLSSGVLGRRLFDTHGLSRERLAYVIDSTSAPVSALILLNGWGAYVLTLVQPYYGEESLGVVAGTVMWNAYALLTLAGVFLTVTLNRTFGPMRTA
;
A
#
# COMPACT_ATOMS: atom_id res chain seq x y z
N MET A 1 -5.09 -3.47 17.75
CA MET A 1 -6.51 -3.02 17.81
C MET A 1 -7.28 -3.30 16.52
N ALA A 2 -6.78 -3.00 15.31
CA ALA A 2 -7.53 -3.20 14.06
C ALA A 2 -7.98 -4.65 13.78
N ALA A 3 -7.12 -5.65 14.08
CA ALA A 3 -7.47 -7.06 13.93
C ALA A 3 -8.56 -7.54 14.90
N LEU A 4 -8.72 -6.87 16.06
CA LEU A 4 -9.69 -7.24 17.08
C LEU A 4 -11.08 -6.64 16.80
N TRP A 5 -11.11 -5.39 16.36
CA TRP A 5 -12.35 -4.62 16.19
C TRP A 5 -12.95 -4.71 14.79
N ARG A 6 -12.23 -5.29 13.82
CA ARG A 6 -12.60 -5.37 12.39
C ARG A 6 -13.01 -4.02 11.76
N ASN A 7 -12.75 -2.91 12.44
CA ASN A 7 -13.09 -1.57 12.02
C ASN A 7 -11.86 -0.68 12.24
N VAL A 8 -11.25 -0.27 11.13
CA VAL A 8 -10.00 0.50 11.13
C VAL A 8 -10.21 1.88 11.74
N TYR A 9 -11.34 2.53 11.48
CA TYR A 9 -11.63 3.87 11.98
C TYR A 9 -11.70 3.91 13.50
N VAL A 10 -12.39 2.92 14.10
CA VAL A 10 -12.47 2.79 15.56
C VAL A 10 -11.11 2.49 16.15
N ALA A 11 -10.33 1.60 15.52
CA ALA A 11 -9.00 1.27 15.99
C ALA A 11 -8.04 2.47 15.96
N LEU A 12 -8.11 3.30 14.93
CA LEU A 12 -7.32 4.53 14.83
C LEU A 12 -7.76 5.57 15.87
N GLY A 13 -9.07 5.79 16.02
CA GLY A 13 -9.61 6.71 17.02
C GLY A 13 -9.25 6.32 18.46
N LEU A 14 -9.41 5.05 18.81
CA LEU A 14 -9.01 4.53 20.12
C LEU A 14 -7.49 4.58 20.33
N GLY A 15 -6.71 4.34 19.28
CA GLY A 15 -5.26 4.46 19.34
C GLY A 15 -4.82 5.90 19.64
N LEU A 16 -5.45 6.89 19.00
CA LEU A 16 -5.19 8.31 19.25
C LEU A 16 -5.55 8.69 20.70
N ILE A 17 -6.74 8.32 21.16
CA ILE A 17 -7.19 8.59 22.53
C ILE A 17 -6.28 7.91 23.55
N ALA A 18 -5.90 6.66 23.32
CA ALA A 18 -4.98 5.95 24.20
C ALA A 18 -3.61 6.63 24.26
N SER A 19 -3.08 7.07 23.11
CA SER A 19 -1.80 7.79 23.03
C SER A 19 -1.83 9.08 23.84
N GLU A 20 -2.83 9.94 23.61
CA GLU A 20 -2.93 11.22 24.34
C GLU A 20 -3.24 10.99 25.84
N THR A 21 -4.04 9.97 26.17
CA THR A 21 -4.29 9.59 27.58
C THR A 21 -2.99 9.21 28.30
N LEU A 22 -2.08 8.50 27.63
CA LEU A 22 -0.77 8.15 28.20
C LEU A 22 0.11 9.39 28.39
N ILE A 23 0.07 10.34 27.45
CA ILE A 23 0.84 11.59 27.52
C ILE A 23 0.37 12.47 28.69
N VAL A 24 -0.94 12.52 28.96
CA VAL A 24 -1.53 13.34 30.04
C VAL A 24 -1.55 12.61 31.39
N GLY A 25 -0.67 11.62 31.58
CA GLY A 25 -0.52 10.92 32.86
C GLY A 25 -1.68 9.99 33.22
N GLY A 26 -2.38 9.44 32.22
CA GLY A 26 -3.40 8.42 32.41
C GLY A 26 -4.82 8.94 32.64
N ASN A 27 -5.09 10.24 32.47
CA ASN A 27 -6.46 10.78 32.55
C ASN A 27 -7.19 10.66 31.21
N PRO A 28 -8.18 9.74 31.07
CA PRO A 28 -8.85 9.49 29.79
C PRO A 28 -9.74 10.63 29.33
N VAL A 29 -10.27 11.44 30.26
CA VAL A 29 -11.11 12.60 29.92
C VAL A 29 -10.24 13.67 29.25
N LEU A 30 -9.12 14.01 29.86
CA LEU A 30 -8.17 14.96 29.26
C LEU A 30 -7.54 14.41 27.98
N GLY A 31 -7.18 13.12 27.94
CA GLY A 31 -6.66 12.47 26.73
C GLY A 31 -7.65 12.54 25.56
N SER A 32 -8.95 12.39 25.81
CA SER A 32 -9.98 12.53 24.77
C SER A 32 -10.10 13.97 24.25
N LEU A 33 -10.00 14.97 25.13
CA LEU A 33 -10.01 16.38 24.76
C LEU A 33 -8.80 16.74 23.90
N MET A 34 -7.60 16.32 24.34
CA MET A 34 -6.35 16.57 23.62
C MET A 34 -6.28 15.84 22.28
N SER A 35 -6.92 14.67 22.17
CA SER A 35 -7.07 13.97 20.89
C SER A 35 -7.87 14.78 19.87
N ALA A 36 -8.94 15.45 20.31
CA ALA A 36 -9.74 16.31 19.45
C ALA A 36 -8.93 17.54 19.01
N GLU A 37 -8.22 18.20 19.93
CA GLU A 37 -7.34 19.32 19.61
C GLU A 37 -6.23 18.92 18.64
N ARG A 38 -5.57 17.78 18.87
CA ARG A 38 -4.52 17.25 17.99
C ARG A 38 -5.05 16.98 16.58
N SER A 39 -6.26 16.46 16.46
CA SER A 39 -6.89 16.20 15.15
C SER A 39 -7.06 17.49 14.34
N VAL A 40 -7.43 18.59 15.01
CA VAL A 40 -7.51 19.91 14.37
C VAL A 40 -6.11 20.45 14.06
N GLN A 41 -5.16 20.29 14.99
CA GLN A 41 -3.78 20.78 14.83
C GLN A 41 -3.08 20.16 13.61
N VAL A 42 -3.31 18.87 13.32
CA VAL A 42 -2.76 18.20 12.14
C VAL A 42 -3.19 18.89 10.83
N LEU A 43 -4.40 19.46 10.78
CA LEU A 43 -4.89 20.20 9.60
C LEU A 43 -4.19 21.56 9.41
N THR A 44 -3.61 22.12 10.47
CA THR A 44 -2.92 23.41 10.41
C THR A 44 -1.48 23.30 9.93
N ASP A 45 -0.88 22.10 10.00
CA ASP A 45 0.46 21.87 9.48
C ASP A 45 0.44 21.83 7.94
N ALA A 46 1.27 22.67 7.32
CA ALA A 46 1.29 22.79 5.86
C ALA A 46 1.76 21.50 5.15
N GLY A 47 2.60 20.69 5.80
CA GLY A 47 3.03 19.39 5.27
C GLY A 47 1.88 18.39 5.26
N ASN A 48 1.23 18.21 6.41
CA ASN A 48 0.08 17.33 6.57
C ASN A 48 -1.11 17.74 5.68
N ALA A 49 -1.39 19.04 5.58
CA ALA A 49 -2.44 19.55 4.71
C ALA A 49 -2.19 19.21 3.22
N ARG A 50 -0.94 19.31 2.74
CA ARG A 50 -0.58 18.90 1.37
C ARG A 50 -0.79 17.40 1.16
N VAL A 51 -0.42 16.57 2.13
CA VAL A 51 -0.63 15.11 2.06
C VAL A 51 -2.12 14.79 1.99
N LEU A 52 -2.96 15.44 2.81
CA LEU A 52 -4.41 15.24 2.79
C LEU A 52 -5.03 15.62 1.44
N VAL A 53 -4.66 16.78 0.89
CA VAL A 53 -5.13 17.22 -0.44
C VAL A 53 -4.68 16.23 -1.52
N PHE A 54 -3.44 15.75 -1.46
CA PHE A 54 -2.93 14.75 -2.40
C PHE A 54 -3.73 13.45 -2.34
N CYS A 55 -4.01 12.92 -1.15
CA CYS A 55 -4.84 11.73 -0.97
C CYS A 55 -6.26 11.93 -1.53
N LEU A 56 -6.87 13.10 -1.32
CA LEU A 56 -8.18 13.43 -1.88
C LEU A 56 -8.18 13.47 -3.40
N LEU A 57 -7.15 14.09 -4.01
CA LEU A 57 -7.00 14.17 -5.46
C LEU A 57 -6.82 12.79 -6.09
N ILE A 58 -6.01 11.93 -5.47
CA ILE A 58 -5.87 10.54 -5.91
C ILE A 58 -7.21 9.79 -5.81
N GLY A 59 -7.94 9.96 -4.71
CA GLY A 59 -9.28 9.39 -4.55
C GLY A 59 -10.23 9.82 -5.67
N ALA A 60 -10.25 11.11 -6.00
CA ALA A 60 -11.04 11.66 -7.11
C ALA A 60 -10.60 11.08 -8.46
N LEU A 61 -9.30 10.96 -8.71
CA LEU A 61 -8.76 10.38 -9.94
C LEU A 61 -9.19 8.91 -10.11
N ILE A 62 -9.18 8.12 -9.04
CA ILE A 62 -9.61 6.71 -9.08
C ILE A 62 -11.09 6.61 -9.46
N VAL A 63 -11.94 7.43 -8.84
CA VAL A 63 -13.38 7.48 -9.17
C VAL A 63 -13.57 7.88 -10.63
N PHE A 64 -12.88 8.93 -11.07
CA PHE A 64 -12.92 9.38 -12.46
C PHE A 64 -12.49 8.30 -13.46
N MET A 65 -11.38 7.59 -13.19
CA MET A 65 -10.92 6.48 -14.05
C MET A 65 -11.95 5.34 -14.12
N ARG A 66 -12.66 5.08 -13.02
CA ARG A 66 -13.69 4.06 -12.95
C ARG A 66 -14.94 4.44 -13.71
N GLU A 67 -15.40 5.69 -13.59
CA GLU A 67 -16.62 6.17 -14.25
C GLU A 67 -16.42 6.52 -15.73
N SER A 68 -15.22 6.94 -16.13
CA SER A 68 -14.88 7.20 -17.53
C SER A 68 -14.83 5.94 -18.41
N GLY A 69 -14.93 4.75 -17.82
CA GLY A 69 -14.83 3.48 -18.54
C GLY A 69 -13.42 3.16 -19.06
N GLY A 70 -12.41 4.00 -18.77
CA GLY A 70 -11.03 3.79 -19.22
C GLY A 70 -10.42 2.49 -18.69
N VAL A 71 -10.77 2.11 -17.46
CA VAL A 71 -10.35 0.83 -16.85
C VAL A 71 -10.96 -0.35 -17.60
N ASP A 72 -12.25 -0.26 -17.95
CA ASP A 72 -12.97 -1.32 -18.66
C ASP A 72 -12.47 -1.45 -20.10
N ALA A 73 -12.16 -0.34 -20.77
CA ALA A 73 -11.52 -0.32 -22.08
C ALA A 73 -10.12 -0.93 -22.05
N THR A 74 -9.31 -0.62 -21.03
CA THR A 74 -7.97 -1.17 -20.86
C THR A 74 -8.02 -2.68 -20.63
N VAL A 75 -8.92 -3.14 -19.77
CA VAL A 75 -9.15 -4.57 -19.53
C VAL A 75 -9.60 -5.28 -20.81
N GLY A 76 -10.54 -4.69 -21.57
CA GLY A 76 -10.97 -5.24 -22.85
C GLY A 76 -9.84 -5.31 -23.89
N LEU A 77 -8.92 -4.35 -23.92
CA LEU A 77 -7.74 -4.39 -24.77
C LEU A 77 -6.77 -5.49 -24.36
N LEU A 78 -6.52 -5.67 -23.05
CA LEU A 78 -5.67 -6.73 -22.54
C LEU A 78 -6.26 -8.11 -22.85
N ASP A 79 -7.58 -8.24 -22.75
CA ASP A 79 -8.29 -9.48 -23.05
C ASP A 79 -8.25 -9.83 -24.54
N ARG A 80 -8.49 -8.84 -25.41
CA ARG A 80 -8.31 -8.98 -26.87
C ARG A 80 -6.89 -9.37 -27.26
N LYS A 81 -5.88 -8.90 -26.53
CA LYS A 81 -4.47 -9.27 -26.74
C LYS A 81 -4.10 -10.63 -26.14
N GLY A 82 -5.04 -11.33 -25.50
CA GLY A 82 -4.81 -12.62 -24.85
C GLY A 82 -3.94 -12.54 -23.59
N LEU A 83 -3.65 -11.33 -23.10
CA LEU A 83 -2.77 -11.08 -21.96
C LEU A 83 -3.48 -11.38 -20.63
N THR A 84 -4.79 -11.61 -20.64
CA THR A 84 -5.61 -11.91 -19.45
C THR A 84 -6.43 -13.18 -19.60
N SER A 85 -6.14 -14.03 -20.58
CA SER A 85 -6.98 -15.21 -20.90
C SER A 85 -6.98 -16.32 -19.85
N THR A 86 -6.15 -16.23 -18.80
CA THR A 86 -6.10 -17.24 -17.74
C THR A 86 -6.05 -16.59 -16.35
N PRO A 87 -6.55 -17.27 -15.30
CA PRO A 87 -6.48 -16.76 -13.93
C PRO A 87 -5.06 -16.42 -13.46
N ARG A 88 -4.05 -17.16 -13.95
CA ARG A 88 -2.63 -16.86 -13.72
C ARG A 88 -2.22 -15.52 -14.31
N ARG A 89 -2.58 -15.28 -15.57
CA ARG A 89 -2.26 -14.02 -16.26
C ARG A 89 -3.03 -12.83 -15.66
N ALA A 90 -4.29 -13.04 -15.27
CA ALA A 90 -5.08 -12.05 -14.55
C ALA A 90 -4.45 -11.66 -13.20
N GLY A 91 -3.82 -12.62 -12.50
CA GLY A 91 -3.04 -12.38 -11.29
C GLY A 91 -1.69 -11.67 -11.52
N LEU A 92 -1.01 -11.96 -12.63
CA LEU A 92 0.30 -11.37 -12.95
C LEU A 92 0.20 -9.90 -13.35
N ALA A 93 -0.87 -9.49 -14.04
CA ALA A 93 -1.04 -8.11 -14.49
C ALA A 93 -0.96 -7.08 -13.34
N PRO A 94 -1.73 -7.19 -12.24
CA PRO A 94 -1.61 -6.28 -11.11
C PRO A 94 -0.29 -6.45 -10.34
N ALA A 95 0.28 -7.66 -10.27
CA ALA A 95 1.58 -7.89 -9.63
C ALA A 95 2.72 -7.15 -10.37
N ILE A 96 2.71 -7.21 -11.70
CA ILE A 96 3.68 -6.53 -12.56
C ILE A 96 3.45 -5.01 -12.50
N ALA A 97 2.20 -4.55 -12.55
CA ALA A 97 1.88 -3.13 -12.39
C ALA A 97 2.38 -2.58 -11.05
N GLY A 98 2.16 -3.31 -9.95
CA GLY A 98 2.64 -2.95 -8.62
C GLY A 98 4.18 -2.89 -8.52
N THR A 99 4.85 -3.73 -9.29
CA THR A 99 6.32 -3.77 -9.37
C THR A 99 6.90 -2.64 -10.24
N LEU A 100 6.26 -2.32 -11.36
CA LEU A 100 6.74 -1.31 -12.30
C LEU A 100 6.46 0.13 -11.82
N ILE A 101 5.35 0.34 -11.10
CA ILE A 101 4.94 1.65 -10.58
C ILE A 101 5.55 1.86 -9.18
N PHE A 102 6.86 1.67 -9.01
CA PHE A 102 7.51 1.73 -7.69
C PHE A 102 7.76 3.14 -7.13
N VAL A 103 7.36 4.18 -7.89
CA VAL A 103 7.61 5.60 -7.59
C VAL A 103 7.05 6.01 -6.23
N GLU A 104 5.84 5.54 -5.92
CA GLU A 104 5.19 5.74 -4.63
C GLU A 104 4.25 4.57 -4.32
N THR A 105 4.32 4.02 -3.10
CA THR A 105 3.55 2.85 -2.69
C THR A 105 2.04 3.06 -2.85
N ASN A 106 1.52 4.25 -2.53
CA ASN A 106 0.08 4.54 -2.65
C ASN A 106 -0.38 4.55 -4.11
N VAL A 107 0.35 5.23 -4.99
CA VAL A 107 0.05 5.28 -6.42
C VAL A 107 0.13 3.88 -7.03
N SER A 108 1.13 3.09 -6.64
CA SER A 108 1.29 1.71 -7.07
C SER A 108 0.10 0.83 -6.67
N LEU A 109 -0.29 0.87 -5.38
CA LEU A 109 -1.43 0.14 -4.83
C LEU A 109 -2.74 0.50 -5.53
N LEU A 110 -2.94 1.78 -5.80
CA LEU A 110 -4.19 2.28 -6.36
C LEU A 110 -4.29 1.95 -7.84
N SER A 111 -3.20 2.14 -8.59
CA SER A 111 -3.13 1.80 -10.01
C SER A 111 -3.30 0.30 -10.25
N SER A 112 -2.55 -0.52 -9.51
CA SER A 112 -2.62 -1.99 -9.59
C SER A 112 -3.96 -2.53 -9.08
N GLY A 113 -4.53 -1.92 -8.03
CA GLY A 113 -5.85 -2.26 -7.51
C GLY A 113 -6.97 -1.98 -8.50
N VAL A 114 -6.96 -0.82 -9.15
CA VAL A 114 -7.95 -0.46 -10.19
C VAL A 114 -7.88 -1.41 -11.37
N LEU A 115 -6.67 -1.69 -11.86
CA LEU A 115 -6.43 -2.64 -12.96
C LEU A 115 -6.85 -4.07 -12.57
N GLY A 116 -6.38 -4.54 -11.42
CA GLY A 116 -6.56 -5.90 -10.95
C GLY A 116 -8.00 -6.21 -10.55
N ARG A 117 -8.77 -5.23 -10.07
CA ARG A 117 -10.15 -5.43 -9.62
C ARG A 117 -11.03 -6.02 -10.71
N ARG A 118 -11.01 -5.44 -11.90
CA ARG A 118 -11.80 -5.93 -13.03
C ARG A 118 -11.29 -7.27 -13.54
N LEU A 119 -9.97 -7.46 -13.61
CA LEU A 119 -9.37 -8.72 -14.05
C LEU A 119 -9.70 -9.89 -13.12
N PHE A 120 -9.67 -9.66 -11.82
CA PHE A 120 -10.04 -10.68 -10.83
C PHE A 120 -11.53 -10.98 -10.88
N ASP A 121 -12.37 -9.94 -10.99
CA ASP A 121 -13.83 -10.09 -11.08
C ASP A 121 -14.22 -10.92 -12.35
N THR A 122 -13.58 -10.72 -13.50
CA THR A 122 -13.84 -11.51 -14.74
C THR A 122 -13.44 -12.98 -14.63
N HIS A 123 -12.46 -13.32 -13.78
CA HIS A 123 -11.96 -14.69 -13.60
C HIS A 123 -12.47 -15.35 -12.31
N GLY A 124 -13.41 -14.72 -11.59
CA GLY A 124 -13.95 -15.25 -10.33
C GLY A 124 -12.90 -15.38 -9.23
N LEU A 125 -11.88 -14.54 -9.21
CA LEU A 125 -10.82 -14.53 -8.20
C LEU A 125 -11.20 -13.63 -7.01
N SER A 126 -10.85 -14.05 -5.79
CA SER A 126 -11.20 -13.34 -4.56
C SER A 126 -10.53 -11.98 -4.41
N ARG A 127 -11.22 -11.03 -3.75
CA ARG A 127 -10.72 -9.67 -3.53
C ARG A 127 -9.55 -9.65 -2.54
N GLU A 128 -9.53 -10.60 -1.63
CA GLU A 128 -8.49 -10.84 -0.64
C GLU A 128 -7.18 -11.23 -1.33
N ARG A 129 -7.27 -12.09 -2.35
CA ARG A 129 -6.10 -12.45 -3.16
C ARG A 129 -5.56 -11.25 -3.92
N LEU A 130 -6.44 -10.41 -4.47
CA LEU A 130 -6.01 -9.17 -5.13
C LEU A 130 -5.28 -8.25 -4.15
N ALA A 131 -5.88 -8.01 -2.98
CA ALA A 131 -5.30 -7.18 -1.92
C ALA A 131 -3.92 -7.70 -1.48
N TYR A 132 -3.78 -9.01 -1.31
CA TYR A 132 -2.49 -9.64 -1.03
C TYR A 132 -1.47 -9.38 -2.13
N VAL A 133 -1.82 -9.60 -3.40
CA VAL A 133 -0.90 -9.42 -4.54
C VAL A 133 -0.43 -7.97 -4.67
N ILE A 134 -1.34 -6.99 -4.57
CA ILE A 134 -0.97 -5.57 -4.73
C ILE A 134 -0.12 -5.06 -3.56
N ASP A 135 -0.44 -5.46 -2.33
CA ASP A 135 0.28 -5.04 -1.13
C ASP A 135 1.67 -5.64 -1.06
N SER A 136 1.74 -6.96 -1.26
CA SER A 136 2.97 -7.73 -1.21
C SER A 136 3.86 -7.56 -2.46
N THR A 137 3.48 -6.69 -3.41
CA THR A 137 4.36 -6.22 -4.49
C THR A 137 4.74 -4.76 -4.28
N SER A 138 3.76 -3.88 -4.07
CA SER A 138 4.01 -2.44 -3.96
C SER A 138 4.96 -2.09 -2.82
N ALA A 139 4.74 -2.60 -1.60
CA ALA A 139 5.58 -2.26 -0.45
C ALA A 139 6.99 -2.88 -0.52
N PRO A 140 7.16 -4.18 -0.83
CA PRO A 140 8.49 -4.78 -0.97
C PRO A 140 9.34 -4.17 -2.07
N VAL A 141 8.75 -3.87 -3.24
CA VAL A 141 9.50 -3.29 -4.36
C VAL A 141 9.96 -1.88 -4.03
N SER A 142 9.12 -1.07 -3.38
CA SER A 142 9.53 0.27 -2.90
C SER A 142 10.63 0.21 -1.84
N ALA A 143 10.71 -0.85 -1.03
CA ALA A 143 11.79 -1.06 -0.08
C ALA A 143 13.10 -1.53 -0.75
N LEU A 144 13.02 -2.25 -1.87
CA LEU A 144 14.19 -2.75 -2.60
C LEU A 144 14.77 -1.69 -3.56
N ILE A 145 13.91 -0.90 -4.21
CA ILE A 145 14.33 0.16 -5.13
C ILE A 145 14.38 1.48 -4.37
N LEU A 146 15.58 1.88 -3.95
CA LEU A 146 15.81 3.10 -3.16
C LEU A 146 15.58 4.42 -3.94
N LEU A 147 15.30 4.34 -5.24
CA LEU A 147 15.02 5.48 -6.11
C LEU A 147 13.57 5.96 -5.98
N ASN A 148 13.10 6.19 -4.76
CA ASN A 148 11.74 6.67 -4.45
C ASN A 148 11.71 7.46 -3.12
N GLY A 149 10.52 7.92 -2.72
CA GLY A 149 10.35 8.66 -1.47
C GLY A 149 10.74 7.89 -0.21
N TRP A 150 10.58 6.57 -0.19
CA TRP A 150 11.00 5.72 0.92
C TRP A 150 12.52 5.66 1.06
N GLY A 151 13.24 5.42 -0.05
CA GLY A 151 14.70 5.39 -0.05
C GLY A 151 15.30 6.74 0.35
N ALA A 152 14.72 7.85 -0.11
CA ALA A 152 15.13 9.20 0.31
C ALA A 152 14.95 9.42 1.81
N TYR A 153 13.82 8.98 2.38
CA TYR A 153 13.57 9.07 3.82
C TYR A 153 14.59 8.29 4.65
N VAL A 154 14.86 7.03 4.28
CA VAL A 154 15.87 6.20 4.96
C VAL A 154 17.25 6.84 4.86
N LEU A 155 17.62 7.38 3.70
CA LEU A 155 18.88 8.08 3.52
C LEU A 155 19.00 9.28 4.46
N THR A 156 17.96 10.10 4.60
CA THR A 156 17.94 11.23 5.54
C THR A 156 18.07 10.80 6.99
N LEU A 157 17.50 9.66 7.39
CA LEU A 157 17.62 9.13 8.74
C LEU A 157 19.04 8.64 9.07
N VAL A 158 19.73 8.08 8.07
CA VAL A 158 21.05 7.44 8.24
C VAL A 158 22.19 8.45 8.05
N GLN A 159 21.93 9.54 7.31
CA GLN A 159 22.89 10.61 7.02
C GLN A 159 23.63 11.17 8.25
N PRO A 160 22.97 11.42 9.41
CA PRO A 160 23.65 11.94 10.60
C PRO A 160 24.70 10.98 11.19
N TYR A 161 24.65 9.69 10.85
CA TYR A 161 25.52 8.67 11.43
C TYR A 161 26.67 8.26 10.51
N TYR A 162 26.46 8.27 9.20
CA TYR A 162 27.41 7.73 8.20
C TYR A 162 27.88 8.76 7.17
N GLY A 163 27.37 10.00 7.20
CA GLY A 163 27.84 11.08 6.32
C GLY A 163 27.76 10.70 4.82
N GLU A 164 28.86 10.86 4.10
CA GLU A 164 28.94 10.54 2.65
C GLU A 164 28.78 9.04 2.34
N GLU A 165 29.07 8.15 3.30
CA GLU A 165 28.95 6.70 3.12
C GLU A 165 27.50 6.20 3.22
N SER A 166 26.57 7.05 3.64
CA SER A 166 25.17 6.69 3.90
C SER A 166 24.49 6.00 2.72
N LEU A 167 24.78 6.42 1.49
CA LEU A 167 24.22 5.78 0.29
C LEU A 167 24.71 4.33 0.15
N GLY A 168 26.00 4.09 0.38
CA GLY A 168 26.60 2.75 0.32
C GLY A 168 26.06 1.84 1.40
N VAL A 169 25.87 2.37 2.62
CA VAL A 169 25.26 1.64 3.75
C VAL A 169 23.82 1.26 3.42
N VAL A 170 22.99 2.21 3.01
CA VAL A 170 21.57 1.95 2.69
C VAL A 170 21.45 1.00 1.50
N ALA A 171 22.25 1.18 0.43
CA ALA A 171 22.28 0.25 -0.70
C ALA A 171 22.70 -1.17 -0.28
N GLY A 172 23.67 -1.29 0.62
CA GLY A 172 24.10 -2.58 1.17
C GLY A 172 22.99 -3.30 1.94
N THR A 173 22.11 -2.57 2.61
CA THR A 173 21.00 -3.16 3.39
C THR A 173 19.89 -3.77 2.53
N VAL A 174 19.76 -3.35 1.26
CA VAL A 174 18.71 -3.83 0.34
C VAL A 174 18.75 -5.35 0.20
N MET A 175 19.94 -5.93 0.03
CA MET A 175 20.13 -7.37 -0.13
C MET A 175 19.77 -8.16 1.14
N TRP A 176 19.87 -7.52 2.30
CA TRP A 176 19.54 -8.11 3.60
C TRP A 176 18.08 -7.93 3.99
N ASN A 177 17.26 -7.32 3.13
CA ASN A 177 15.82 -7.16 3.37
C ASN A 177 15.08 -8.47 3.11
N ALA A 178 15.25 -9.42 4.03
CA ALA A 178 14.63 -10.75 3.97
C ALA A 178 13.10 -10.65 3.86
N TYR A 179 12.48 -9.70 4.55
CA TYR A 179 11.04 -9.46 4.45
C TYR A 179 10.63 -9.15 3.01
N ALA A 180 11.27 -8.18 2.36
CA ALA A 180 10.90 -7.78 1.00
C ALA A 180 11.13 -8.92 -0.01
N LEU A 181 12.28 -9.59 0.08
CA LEU A 181 12.64 -10.69 -0.81
C LEU A 181 11.69 -11.89 -0.67
N LEU A 182 11.41 -12.33 0.56
CA LEU A 182 10.53 -13.47 0.82
C LEU A 182 9.07 -13.16 0.46
N THR A 183 8.62 -11.94 0.74
CA THR A 183 7.25 -11.51 0.40
C THR A 183 7.06 -11.47 -1.11
N LEU A 184 8.00 -10.88 -1.84
CA LEU A 184 7.96 -10.83 -3.31
C LEU A 184 7.98 -12.25 -3.92
N ALA A 185 8.88 -13.11 -3.44
CA ALA A 185 8.93 -14.51 -3.86
C ALA A 185 7.60 -15.24 -3.58
N GLY A 186 7.02 -15.02 -2.40
CA GLY A 186 5.73 -15.59 -2.00
C GLY A 186 4.58 -15.16 -2.92
N VAL A 187 4.52 -13.89 -3.32
CA VAL A 187 3.50 -13.41 -4.27
C VAL A 187 3.66 -14.06 -5.62
N PHE A 188 4.86 -14.02 -6.21
CA PHE A 188 5.08 -14.58 -7.54
C PHE A 188 4.83 -16.09 -7.55
N LEU A 189 5.17 -16.80 -6.48
CA LEU A 189 4.84 -18.21 -6.30
C LEU A 189 3.33 -18.45 -6.23
N THR A 190 2.60 -17.65 -5.45
CA THR A 190 1.13 -17.72 -5.30
C THR A 190 0.43 -17.48 -6.64
N VAL A 191 0.90 -16.48 -7.40
CA VAL A 191 0.33 -16.11 -8.71
C VAL A 191 0.63 -17.19 -9.76
N THR A 192 1.88 -17.69 -9.84
CA THR A 192 2.29 -18.69 -10.83
C THR A 192 1.69 -20.08 -10.56
N LEU A 193 1.66 -20.54 -9.30
CA LEU A 193 1.03 -21.80 -8.92
C LEU A 193 -0.51 -21.72 -8.95
N ASN A 194 -1.07 -20.52 -8.98
CA ASN A 194 -2.50 -20.25 -8.85
C ASN A 194 -3.13 -20.90 -7.61
N ARG A 195 -2.36 -21.02 -6.52
CA ARG A 195 -2.81 -21.57 -5.25
C ARG A 195 -2.81 -20.49 -4.18
N THR A 196 -3.94 -20.29 -3.54
CA THR A 196 -4.08 -19.43 -2.36
C THR A 196 -3.97 -20.27 -1.09
N PHE A 197 -3.48 -19.65 -0.01
CA PHE A 197 -3.25 -20.31 1.27
C PHE A 197 -4.14 -19.70 2.35
N GLY A 198 -4.52 -20.52 3.34
CA GLY A 198 -5.29 -20.08 4.50
C GLY A 198 -6.65 -19.48 4.14
N PRO A 199 -7.08 -18.37 4.79
CA PRO A 199 -8.40 -17.78 4.59
C PRO A 199 -8.72 -17.39 3.14
N MET A 200 -7.68 -17.10 2.33
CA MET A 200 -7.83 -16.73 0.91
C MET A 200 -8.29 -17.89 0.00
N ARG A 201 -8.29 -19.14 0.49
CA ARG A 201 -8.82 -20.30 -0.26
C ARG A 201 -10.31 -20.52 -0.02
N THR A 202 -10.81 -20.00 1.09
CA THR A 202 -12.21 -20.09 1.52
C THR A 202 -13.04 -18.87 1.11
N ALA A 203 -12.37 -17.81 0.64
CA ALA A 203 -12.97 -16.57 0.15
C ALA A 203 -13.35 -16.66 -1.33
#